data_AF-A0A5N6M7G4-F1
#
_entry.id   AF-A0A5N6M7G4-F1
#
_cell.length_a   1.000
_cell.length_b   1.000
_cell.length_c   1.000
_cell.angle_alpha   90.00
_cell.angle_beta   90.00
_cell.angle_gamma   90.00
#
_symmetry.space_group_name_H-M   'P 1'
#
loop_
_entity.id
_entity.type
_entity.pdbx_description
1 polymer ?
#
loop_
_entity_poly.entity_id
_entity_poly.type
_entity_poly.pdbx_seq_one_letter_code
_entity_poly.pdbx_strand_id
1 'polypeptide(L)'
;MNRFFKVTTKKLPGFRGYAESNNSFKPRSLKIEGVKDIIAVASGKGGVGKSTTAVNLAVSLANKCQLRVGLLDADVYGPSIPTMMKLHGKPEVSEGNKMIPIENHGVKCISMGSLVEKDAPIVWRGPMVMKALEQMTRGVEWGQLDILVVDMPPGTGDAQISMSQRLQLSGALIVSTPQDVALMDARRGVKMFSKVCVPV
;
A
#
# COMPACT_ATOMS: atom_id res chain seq x y z
N MET A 1 -15.48 54.33 33.36
CA MET A 1 -14.29 54.56 34.22
C MET A 1 -13.66 53.19 34.49
N ASN A 2 -12.31 53.09 34.46
CA ASN A 2 -11.43 51.91 34.61
C ASN A 2 -11.33 50.99 33.37
N ARG A 3 -10.43 51.21 32.40
CA ARG A 3 -8.94 51.20 32.35
C ARG A 3 -8.27 49.82 32.51
N PHE A 4 -7.71 49.37 31.38
CA PHE A 4 -6.40 48.72 31.16
C PHE A 4 -6.12 47.35 31.79
N PHE A 5 -5.94 46.34 30.93
CA PHE A 5 -4.65 45.63 30.77
C PHE A 5 -4.56 45.07 29.34
N LYS A 6 -3.81 45.74 28.46
CA LYS A 6 -3.34 45.21 27.18
C LYS A 6 -2.10 44.39 27.47
N VAL A 7 -2.15 43.07 27.29
CA VAL A 7 -0.93 42.25 27.25
C VAL A 7 -0.32 42.39 25.86
N THR A 8 0.75 43.17 25.79
CA THR A 8 1.55 43.39 24.59
C THR A 8 2.46 42.17 24.39
N THR A 9 2.19 41.34 23.39
CA THR A 9 3.13 40.29 22.97
C THR A 9 4.32 40.94 22.26
N LYS A 10 5.42 41.14 22.98
CA LYS A 10 6.73 41.48 22.38
C LYS A 10 7.12 40.33 21.45
N LYS A 11 7.16 40.59 20.13
CA LYS A 11 7.79 39.72 19.15
C LYS A 11 9.28 39.61 19.48
N LEU A 12 9.73 38.40 19.78
CA LEU A 12 11.15 38.04 19.82
C LEU A 12 11.72 38.15 18.40
N PRO A 13 12.87 38.82 18.18
CA PRO A 13 13.52 38.85 16.88
C PRO A 13 14.23 37.52 16.67
N GLY A 14 13.81 36.71 15.70
CA GLY A 14 14.52 35.47 15.37
C GLY A 14 13.74 34.38 14.65
N PHE A 15 12.40 34.39 14.67
CA PHE A 15 11.61 33.40 13.93
C PHE A 15 11.16 33.95 12.57
N ARG A 16 11.97 33.66 11.55
CA ARG A 16 11.61 33.82 10.13
C ARG A 16 10.42 32.89 9.85
N GLY A 17 9.34 33.46 9.31
CA GLY A 17 8.04 32.83 9.19
C GLY A 17 8.06 31.46 8.50
N TYR A 18 7.41 30.49 9.14
CA TYR A 18 6.73 29.45 8.39
C TYR A 18 5.50 30.12 7.76
N ALA A 19 5.61 30.42 6.47
CA ALA A 19 4.43 30.63 5.66
C ALA A 19 3.53 29.40 5.82
N GLU A 20 2.27 29.61 6.19
CA GLU A 20 1.20 28.64 6.00
C GLU A 20 1.11 28.37 4.49
N SER A 21 1.89 27.40 4.01
CA SER A 21 1.70 26.88 2.68
C SER A 21 0.42 26.03 2.72
N ASN A 22 -0.69 26.66 2.33
CA ASN A 22 -1.88 25.99 1.79
C ASN A 22 -1.54 25.27 0.47
N ASN A 23 -0.49 24.46 0.47
CA ASN A 23 -0.20 23.56 -0.62
C ASN A 23 -1.08 22.35 -0.37
N SER A 24 -2.25 22.33 -1.01
CA SER A 24 -3.03 21.10 -1.15
C SER A 24 -2.12 20.07 -1.81
N PHE A 25 -1.46 19.23 -1.00
CA PHE A 25 -0.82 18.02 -1.47
C PHE A 25 -1.94 17.16 -2.04
N LYS A 26 -2.27 17.35 -3.31
CA LYS A 26 -2.85 16.31 -4.14
C LYS A 26 -1.64 15.54 -4.69
N PRO A 27 -1.15 14.49 -4.00
CA PRO A 27 -0.21 13.61 -4.65
C PRO A 27 -0.85 13.19 -5.97
N ARG A 28 -0.11 13.26 -7.08
CA ARG A 28 -0.52 12.64 -8.34
C ARG A 28 -0.57 11.14 -8.08
N SER A 29 -1.70 10.68 -7.55
CA SER A 29 -1.98 9.28 -7.35
C SER A 29 -2.10 8.63 -8.71
N LEU A 30 -1.27 7.64 -8.98
CA LEU A 30 -1.28 6.85 -10.19
C LEU A 30 -2.53 6.00 -10.21
N LYS A 31 -3.25 6.12 -11.32
CA LYS A 31 -4.23 5.13 -11.73
C LYS A 31 -3.50 4.03 -12.47
N ILE A 32 -3.68 2.79 -12.04
CA ILE A 32 -3.15 1.63 -12.78
C ILE A 32 -4.06 1.42 -13.98
N GLU A 33 -3.45 1.30 -15.16
CA GLU A 33 -4.17 1.09 -16.41
C GLU A 33 -5.07 -0.15 -16.34
N GLY A 34 -6.32 -0.02 -16.75
CA GLY A 34 -7.30 -1.12 -16.76
C GLY A 34 -7.87 -1.52 -15.40
N VAL A 35 -7.46 -0.89 -14.30
CA VAL A 35 -7.97 -1.16 -12.95
C VAL A 35 -9.01 -0.11 -12.55
N LYS A 36 -10.23 -0.55 -12.19
CA LYS A 36 -11.31 0.36 -11.74
C LYS A 36 -11.08 0.84 -10.32
N ASP A 37 -10.98 -0.08 -9.36
CA ASP A 37 -10.84 0.21 -7.94
C ASP A 37 -9.62 -0.47 -7.32
N ILE A 38 -8.99 0.19 -6.36
CA ILE A 38 -7.83 -0.33 -5.63
C ILE A 38 -8.13 -0.31 -4.13
N ILE A 39 -8.05 -1.48 -3.49
CA ILE A 39 -8.23 -1.64 -2.05
C ILE A 39 -6.90 -2.01 -1.41
N ALA A 40 -6.41 -1.16 -0.51
CA ALA A 40 -5.22 -1.45 0.27
C ALA A 40 -5.56 -2.31 1.50
N VAL A 41 -4.88 -3.42 1.69
CA VAL A 41 -4.95 -4.22 2.93
C VAL A 41 -3.69 -3.95 3.73
N ALA A 42 -3.84 -3.30 4.89
CA ALA A 42 -2.72 -2.85 5.70
C ALA A 42 -2.86 -3.31 7.16
N SER A 43 -1.75 -3.27 7.88
CA SER A 43 -1.70 -3.62 9.29
C SER A 43 -0.68 -2.77 10.02
N GLY A 44 -0.96 -2.43 11.27
CA GLY A 44 -0.01 -1.70 12.11
C GLY A 44 1.24 -2.50 12.49
N LYS A 45 1.15 -3.83 12.51
CA LYS A 45 2.23 -4.72 12.92
C LYS A 45 2.29 -5.96 12.01
N GLY A 46 3.47 -6.55 11.87
CA GLY A 46 3.64 -7.85 11.21
C GLY A 46 2.98 -8.98 12.00
N GLY A 47 2.53 -10.03 11.30
CA GLY A 47 2.01 -11.26 11.92
C GLY A 47 0.54 -11.22 12.37
N VAL A 48 -0.22 -10.17 12.05
CA VAL A 48 -1.65 -10.07 12.42
C VAL A 48 -2.61 -10.76 11.43
N GLY A 49 -2.09 -11.44 10.40
CA GLY A 49 -2.92 -12.08 9.37
C GLY A 49 -3.31 -11.18 8.18
N LYS A 50 -2.57 -10.08 7.95
CA LYS A 50 -2.76 -9.14 6.83
C LYS A 50 -2.84 -9.85 5.46
N SER A 51 -1.79 -10.57 5.08
CA SER A 51 -1.72 -11.28 3.79
C SER A 51 -2.77 -12.36 3.66
N THR A 52 -3.08 -13.08 4.75
CA THR A 52 -4.17 -14.06 4.80
C THR A 52 -5.51 -13.41 4.51
N THR A 53 -5.76 -12.24 5.09
CA THR A 53 -7.00 -11.48 4.85
C THR A 53 -7.04 -10.97 3.41
N ALA A 54 -5.93 -10.45 2.87
CA ALA A 54 -5.84 -9.99 1.49
C ALA A 54 -6.14 -11.10 0.47
N VAL A 55 -5.55 -12.28 0.65
CA VAL A 55 -5.80 -13.46 -0.19
C VAL A 55 -7.27 -13.88 -0.14
N ASN A 56 -7.83 -14.05 1.06
CA ASN A 56 -9.22 -14.49 1.20
C ASN A 56 -10.21 -13.46 0.65
N LEU A 57 -9.93 -12.17 0.83
CA LEU A 57 -10.72 -11.09 0.23
C LEU A 57 -10.69 -11.19 -1.30
N ALA A 58 -9.50 -11.27 -1.90
CA ALA A 58 -9.35 -11.33 -3.35
C ALA A 58 -10.05 -12.56 -3.96
N VAL A 59 -9.81 -13.74 -3.37
CA VAL A 59 -10.43 -15.00 -3.82
C VAL A 59 -11.96 -14.96 -3.65
N SER A 60 -12.46 -14.36 -2.56
CA SER A 60 -13.91 -14.23 -2.35
C SER A 60 -14.55 -13.27 -3.34
N LEU A 61 -13.91 -12.13 -3.63
CA LEU A 61 -14.39 -11.18 -4.64
C LEU A 61 -14.44 -11.82 -6.04
N ALA A 62 -13.43 -12.62 -6.39
CA ALA A 62 -13.41 -13.34 -7.66
C ALA A 62 -14.51 -14.41 -7.74
N ASN A 63 -14.60 -15.27 -6.73
CA ASN A 63 -15.42 -16.49 -6.83
C ASN A 63 -16.86 -16.33 -6.33
N LYS A 64 -17.12 -15.39 -5.41
CA LYS A 64 -18.47 -15.14 -4.86
C LYS A 64 -19.14 -13.94 -5.50
N CYS A 65 -18.38 -12.90 -5.82
CA CYS A 65 -18.89 -11.69 -6.46
C CYS A 65 -18.67 -11.66 -7.97
N GLN A 66 -17.96 -12.66 -8.53
CA GLN A 66 -17.73 -12.80 -9.98
C GLN A 66 -17.03 -11.56 -10.59
N LEU A 67 -16.18 -10.92 -9.80
CA LEU A 67 -15.40 -9.76 -10.22
C LEU A 67 -14.07 -10.19 -10.85
N ARG A 68 -13.53 -9.37 -11.75
CA ARG A 68 -12.16 -9.57 -12.25
C ARG A 68 -11.21 -8.98 -11.22
N VAL A 69 -10.46 -9.85 -10.54
CA VAL A 69 -9.66 -9.45 -9.37
C VAL A 69 -8.17 -9.65 -9.63
N GLY A 70 -7.39 -8.64 -9.25
CA GLY A 70 -5.95 -8.74 -9.09
C GLY A 70 -5.55 -8.75 -7.61
N LEU A 71 -4.42 -9.38 -7.31
CA LEU A 71 -3.75 -9.35 -6.02
C LEU A 71 -2.29 -8.95 -6.21
N LEU A 72 -1.91 -7.83 -5.60
CA LEU A 72 -0.54 -7.33 -5.57
C LEU A 72 0.06 -7.49 -4.17
N ASP A 73 1.07 -8.33 -4.04
CA ASP A 73 1.87 -8.46 -2.82
C ASP A 73 3.05 -7.49 -2.85
N ALA A 74 2.95 -6.43 -2.06
CA ALA A 74 3.99 -5.41 -1.91
C ALA A 74 4.86 -5.62 -0.67
N ASP A 75 4.73 -6.74 0.06
CA ASP A 75 5.57 -7.04 1.22
C ASP A 75 6.92 -7.61 0.79
N VAL A 76 7.96 -6.78 0.88
CA VAL A 76 9.30 -7.10 0.38
C VAL A 76 10.07 -8.03 1.30
N TYR A 77 9.82 -7.94 2.61
CA TYR A 77 10.65 -8.62 3.62
C TYR A 77 10.08 -9.96 4.07
N GLY A 78 8.81 -10.22 3.79
CA GLY A 78 8.15 -11.49 4.12
C GLY A 78 7.00 -11.81 3.17
N PRO A 79 7.25 -11.89 1.85
CA PRO A 79 6.19 -12.19 0.89
C PRO A 79 5.63 -13.58 1.17
N SER A 80 4.34 -13.65 1.52
CA SER A 80 3.65 -14.90 1.84
C SER A 80 2.70 -15.34 0.72
N ILE A 81 2.30 -14.39 -0.14
CA ILE A 81 1.29 -14.62 -1.18
C ILE A 81 1.70 -15.69 -2.21
N PRO A 82 2.96 -15.81 -2.68
CA PRO A 82 3.35 -16.88 -3.59
C PRO A 82 3.06 -18.27 -3.01
N THR A 83 3.36 -18.47 -1.73
CA THR A 83 3.07 -19.74 -1.04
C THR A 83 1.58 -19.95 -0.86
N MET A 84 0.84 -18.92 -0.40
CA MET A 84 -0.59 -19.02 -0.12
C MET A 84 -1.43 -19.25 -1.38
N MET A 85 -1.04 -18.64 -2.49
CA MET A 85 -1.70 -18.76 -3.79
C MET A 85 -1.09 -19.87 -4.66
N LYS A 86 -0.18 -20.69 -4.12
CA LYS A 86 0.53 -21.78 -4.84
C LYS A 86 1.10 -21.31 -6.19
N LEU A 87 1.72 -20.13 -6.20
CA LEU A 87 2.35 -19.56 -7.38
C LEU A 87 3.74 -20.16 -7.54
N HIS A 88 4.04 -20.59 -8.76
CA HIS A 88 5.31 -21.21 -9.11
C HIS A 88 5.97 -20.41 -10.24
N GLY A 89 7.30 -20.30 -10.18
CA GLY A 89 8.08 -19.56 -11.18
C GLY A 89 8.04 -18.03 -10.99
N LYS A 90 8.70 -17.35 -11.92
CA LYS A 90 8.68 -15.88 -12.03
C LYS A 90 7.61 -15.48 -13.06
N PRO A 91 6.99 -14.30 -12.92
CA PRO A 91 6.13 -13.75 -13.96
C PRO A 91 6.86 -13.70 -15.30
N GLU A 92 6.19 -14.12 -16.37
CA GLU A 92 6.69 -13.92 -17.72
C GLU A 92 6.68 -12.43 -18.07
N VAL A 93 7.47 -12.04 -19.07
CA VAL A 93 7.54 -10.65 -19.55
C VAL A 93 7.00 -10.63 -20.97
N SER A 94 5.99 -9.79 -21.22
CA SER A 94 5.41 -9.60 -22.55
C SER A 94 6.38 -8.86 -23.48
N GLU A 95 6.10 -8.88 -24.79
CA GLU A 95 6.88 -8.13 -25.79
C GLU A 95 6.97 -6.62 -25.49
N GLY A 96 5.95 -6.09 -24.81
CA GLY A 96 5.91 -4.70 -24.33
C GLY A 96 6.74 -4.44 -23.06
N ASN A 97 7.57 -5.39 -22.63
CA ASN A 97 8.38 -5.34 -21.42
C ASN A 97 7.56 -5.12 -20.13
N LYS A 98 6.32 -5.66 -20.10
CA LYS A 98 5.45 -5.68 -18.91
C LYS A 98 5.39 -7.09 -18.34
N MET A 99 5.31 -7.22 -17.02
CA MET A 99 5.13 -8.49 -16.33
C MET A 99 3.70 -8.99 -16.53
N ILE A 100 3.57 -10.26 -16.91
CA ILE A 100 2.28 -10.95 -17.03
C ILE A 100 1.95 -11.57 -15.66
N PRO A 101 0.84 -11.18 -15.01
CA PRO A 101 0.43 -11.76 -13.74
C PRO A 101 0.25 -13.27 -13.82
N ILE A 102 0.68 -13.98 -12.77
CA ILE A 102 0.42 -15.41 -12.62
C ILE A 102 -1.00 -15.57 -12.09
N GLU A 103 -1.83 -16.38 -12.72
CA GLU A 103 -3.22 -16.57 -12.30
C GLU A 103 -3.38 -17.85 -11.48
N ASN A 104 -4.07 -17.75 -10.35
CA ASN A 104 -4.57 -18.92 -9.62
C ASN A 104 -5.84 -18.56 -8.86
N HIS A 105 -6.72 -19.55 -8.61
CA HIS A 105 -8.00 -19.36 -7.92
C HIS A 105 -8.91 -18.27 -8.53
N GLY A 106 -8.76 -17.99 -9.84
CA GLY A 106 -9.47 -16.92 -10.56
C GLY A 106 -8.95 -15.51 -10.23
N VAL A 107 -7.76 -15.39 -9.66
CA VAL A 107 -7.13 -14.13 -9.26
C VAL A 107 -5.77 -13.98 -9.94
N LYS A 108 -5.58 -12.85 -10.64
CA LYS A 108 -4.28 -12.47 -11.21
C LYS A 108 -3.36 -12.00 -10.11
N CYS A 109 -2.15 -12.54 -10.02
CA CYS A 109 -1.24 -12.28 -8.92
C CYS A 109 0.12 -11.76 -9.41
N ILE A 110 0.60 -10.70 -8.75
CA ILE A 110 2.01 -10.29 -8.78
C ILE A 110 2.48 -10.21 -7.34
N SER A 111 3.66 -10.77 -7.07
CA SER A 111 4.27 -10.68 -5.76
C SER A 111 5.72 -10.30 -5.83
N MET A 112 6.13 -9.49 -4.85
CA MET A 112 7.52 -9.18 -4.61
C MET A 112 8.36 -10.46 -4.41
N GLY A 113 7.79 -11.49 -3.75
CA GLY A 113 8.46 -12.78 -3.55
C GLY A 113 8.65 -13.61 -4.82
N SER A 114 7.88 -13.33 -5.88
CA SER A 114 8.03 -14.00 -7.18
C SER A 114 9.08 -13.35 -8.08
N LEU A 115 9.59 -12.15 -7.73
CA LEU A 115 10.65 -11.48 -8.49
C LEU A 115 12.06 -11.86 -8.01
N VAL A 116 12.15 -12.68 -6.96
CA VAL A 116 13.41 -13.05 -6.30
C VAL A 116 13.70 -14.54 -6.51
N GLU A 117 14.97 -14.88 -6.70
CA GLU A 117 15.41 -16.28 -6.66
C GLU A 117 15.50 -16.76 -5.21
N LYS A 118 14.92 -17.93 -4.93
CA LYS A 118 14.71 -18.45 -3.56
C LYS A 118 16.00 -18.66 -2.75
N ASP A 119 17.15 -18.75 -3.42
CA ASP A 119 18.41 -19.19 -2.79
C ASP A 119 19.49 -18.09 -2.65
N ALA A 120 19.21 -16.86 -3.04
CA ALA A 120 20.16 -15.75 -2.89
C ALA A 120 19.77 -14.85 -1.70
N PRO A 121 20.63 -14.65 -0.68
CA PRO A 121 20.40 -13.61 0.34
C PRO A 121 20.58 -12.23 -0.30
N ILE A 122 19.51 -11.72 -0.91
CA ILE A 122 19.49 -10.37 -1.48
C ILE A 122 19.28 -9.36 -0.36
N VAL A 123 20.28 -8.51 -0.13
CA VAL A 123 20.13 -7.35 0.75
C VAL A 123 19.30 -6.30 0.00
N TRP A 124 18.02 -6.20 0.36
CA TRP A 124 17.12 -5.17 -0.16
C TRP A 124 17.51 -3.79 0.35
N ARG A 125 18.21 -3.03 -0.50
CA ARG A 125 18.47 -1.61 -0.25
C ARG A 125 17.22 -0.79 -0.59
N GLY A 126 16.96 0.28 0.15
CA GLY A 126 15.78 1.14 -0.04
C GLY A 126 15.49 1.53 -1.51
N PRO A 127 16.48 2.00 -2.30
CA PRO A 127 16.26 2.32 -3.70
C PRO A 127 15.79 1.13 -4.57
N MET A 128 16.27 -0.08 -4.28
CA MET A 128 15.85 -1.30 -5.01
C MET A 128 14.40 -1.63 -4.70
N VAL A 129 14.00 -1.51 -3.43
CA VAL A 129 12.61 -1.70 -3.00
C VAL A 129 11.69 -0.72 -3.74
N MET A 130 12.07 0.56 -3.75
CA MET A 130 11.29 1.60 -4.42
C MET A 130 11.15 1.34 -5.93
N LYS A 131 12.23 0.92 -6.60
CA LYS A 131 12.20 0.55 -8.02
C LYS A 131 11.31 -0.66 -8.28
N ALA A 132 11.36 -1.68 -7.43
CA ALA A 132 10.53 -2.87 -7.56
C ALA A 132 9.04 -2.55 -7.35
N LEU A 133 8.69 -1.76 -6.32
CA LEU A 133 7.33 -1.27 -6.09
C LEU A 133 6.81 -0.45 -7.29
N GLU A 134 7.67 0.36 -7.90
CA GLU A 134 7.31 1.10 -9.12
C GLU A 134 7.06 0.17 -10.31
N GLN A 135 7.92 -0.84 -10.51
CA GLN A 135 7.74 -1.83 -11.55
C GLN A 135 6.45 -2.65 -11.34
N MET A 136 6.10 -3.03 -10.11
CA MET A 136 4.86 -3.76 -9.83
C MET A 136 3.59 -2.92 -9.99
N THR A 137 3.69 -1.60 -9.85
CA THR A 137 2.54 -0.70 -10.02
C THR A 137 2.33 -0.25 -11.46
N ARG A 138 3.39 -0.10 -12.26
CA ARG A 138 3.31 0.39 -13.66
C ARG A 138 3.68 -0.65 -14.73
N GLY A 139 4.57 -1.57 -14.39
CA GLY A 139 5.15 -2.55 -15.31
C GLY A 139 4.44 -3.89 -15.28
N VAL A 140 3.13 -3.91 -15.03
CA VAL A 140 2.32 -5.12 -14.99
C VAL A 140 1.15 -4.99 -15.96
N GLU A 141 0.92 -6.06 -16.72
CA GLU A 141 -0.18 -6.17 -17.65
C GLU A 141 -1.42 -6.78 -16.98
N TRP A 142 -2.06 -6.01 -16.11
CA TRP A 142 -3.25 -6.47 -15.37
C TRP A 142 -4.44 -6.79 -16.29
N GLY A 143 -4.52 -6.13 -17.45
CA GLY A 143 -5.71 -6.12 -18.29
C GLY A 143 -6.85 -5.36 -17.62
N GLN A 144 -8.09 -5.81 -17.82
CA GLN A 144 -9.26 -5.20 -17.21
C GLN A 144 -9.59 -5.85 -15.87
N LEU A 145 -9.45 -5.09 -14.77
CA LEU A 145 -9.81 -5.51 -13.42
C LEU A 145 -10.91 -4.62 -12.85
N ASP A 146 -11.85 -5.24 -12.16
CA ASP A 146 -12.82 -4.52 -11.35
C ASP A 146 -12.20 -4.09 -10.03
N ILE A 147 -11.41 -4.95 -9.39
CA ILE A 147 -10.74 -4.64 -8.12
C ILE A 147 -9.30 -5.16 -8.14
N LEU A 148 -8.36 -4.31 -7.71
CA LEU A 148 -7.00 -4.72 -7.33
C LEU A 148 -6.86 -4.65 -5.81
N VAL A 149 -6.65 -5.81 -5.17
CA VAL A 149 -6.31 -5.90 -3.76
C VAL A 149 -4.81 -5.77 -3.61
N VAL A 150 -4.35 -4.85 -2.76
CA VAL A 150 -2.92 -4.62 -2.51
C VAL A 150 -2.58 -5.03 -1.09
N ASP A 151 -1.79 -6.08 -0.92
CA ASP A 151 -1.22 -6.45 0.36
C ASP A 151 -0.03 -5.55 0.68
N MET A 152 -0.26 -4.59 1.58
CA MET A 152 0.69 -3.52 1.84
C MET A 152 1.86 -4.03 2.71
N PRO A 153 3.05 -3.42 2.64
CA PRO A 153 4.10 -3.64 3.63
C PRO A 153 3.58 -3.38 5.06
N PRO A 154 4.12 -4.03 6.10
CA PRO A 154 3.67 -3.83 7.47
C PRO A 154 4.09 -2.46 8.04
N GLY A 155 3.28 -1.92 8.96
CA GLY A 155 3.64 -0.80 9.81
C GLY A 155 3.12 0.55 9.31
N THR A 156 4.01 1.54 9.32
CA THR A 156 3.83 2.87 8.69
C THR A 156 5.16 3.37 8.12
N GLY A 157 6.01 2.45 7.65
CA GLY A 157 7.34 2.78 7.11
C GLY A 157 7.27 3.36 5.69
N ASP A 158 8.43 3.76 5.17
CA ASP A 158 8.54 4.46 3.88
C ASP A 158 7.93 3.68 2.70
N ALA A 159 8.03 2.35 2.68
CA ALA A 159 7.45 1.53 1.63
C ALA A 159 5.91 1.63 1.58
N GLN A 160 5.25 1.58 2.73
CA GLN A 160 3.79 1.68 2.82
C GLN A 160 3.29 3.09 2.55
N ILE A 161 3.98 4.12 3.07
CA ILE A 161 3.68 5.52 2.76
C ILE A 161 3.82 5.77 1.25
N SER A 162 4.92 5.30 0.66
CA SER A 162 5.17 5.45 -0.76
C SER A 162 4.10 4.77 -1.61
N MET A 163 3.69 3.54 -1.26
CA MET A 163 2.59 2.86 -1.96
C MET A 163 1.28 3.63 -1.84
N SER A 164 0.96 4.14 -0.65
CA SER A 164 -0.29 4.87 -0.39
C SER A 164 -0.34 6.23 -1.09
N GLN A 165 0.81 6.90 -1.24
CA GLN A 165 0.91 8.16 -1.98
C GLN A 165 0.93 7.96 -3.50
N ARG A 166 1.47 6.82 -3.96
CA ARG A 166 1.60 6.51 -5.38
C ARG A 166 0.31 5.96 -5.96
N LEU A 167 -0.48 5.19 -5.21
CA LEU A 167 -1.70 4.58 -5.73
C LEU A 167 -2.92 5.45 -5.47
N GLN A 168 -3.83 5.49 -6.44
CA GLN A 168 -5.16 6.05 -6.23
C GLN A 168 -6.04 5.00 -5.55
N LEU A 169 -5.96 4.94 -4.22
CA LEU A 169 -6.72 3.99 -3.41
C LEU A 169 -8.18 4.41 -3.30
N SER A 170 -9.10 3.48 -3.59
CA SER A 170 -10.55 3.65 -3.38
C SER A 170 -10.93 3.47 -1.90
N GLY A 171 -10.14 2.69 -1.17
CA GLY A 171 -10.30 2.46 0.26
C GLY A 171 -9.18 1.61 0.84
N ALA A 172 -9.17 1.47 2.16
CA ALA A 172 -8.21 0.66 2.89
C ALA A 172 -8.90 -0.21 3.94
N LEU A 173 -8.42 -1.44 4.11
CA LEU A 173 -8.83 -2.37 5.15
C LEU A 173 -7.68 -2.52 6.14
N ILE A 174 -7.93 -2.22 7.42
CA ILE A 174 -6.93 -2.36 8.49
C ILE A 174 -7.15 -3.69 9.23
N VAL A 175 -6.15 -4.57 9.15
CA VAL A 175 -6.12 -5.84 9.87
C VAL A 175 -5.37 -5.66 11.19
N SER A 176 -5.94 -6.17 12.28
CA SER A 176 -5.34 -6.16 13.62
C SER A 176 -5.76 -7.37 14.43
N THR A 177 -5.18 -7.52 15.61
CA THR A 177 -5.56 -8.52 16.61
C THR A 177 -5.96 -7.82 17.91
N PRO A 178 -6.64 -8.50 18.85
CA PRO A 178 -7.08 -7.90 20.11
C PRO A 178 -5.96 -7.42 21.05
N GLN A 179 -4.69 -7.68 20.71
CA GLN A 179 -3.55 -7.28 21.53
C GLN A 179 -3.37 -5.76 21.51
N ASP A 180 -3.17 -5.14 22.68
CA ASP A 180 -3.06 -3.68 22.81
C ASP A 180 -2.03 -3.06 21.87
N VAL A 181 -0.87 -3.70 21.72
CA VAL A 181 0.20 -3.22 20.81
C VAL A 181 -0.29 -3.20 19.36
N ALA A 182 -0.97 -4.26 18.92
CA ALA A 182 -1.52 -4.34 17.56
C ALA A 182 -2.66 -3.32 17.35
N LEU A 183 -3.49 -3.06 18.37
CA LEU A 183 -4.54 -2.05 18.33
C LEU A 183 -3.96 -0.63 18.25
N MET A 184 -2.91 -0.33 19.02
CA MET A 184 -2.21 0.95 18.97
C MET A 184 -1.64 1.23 17.57
N ASP A 185 -1.00 0.24 16.97
CA ASP A 185 -0.43 0.39 15.63
C ASP A 185 -1.52 0.45 14.55
N ALA A 186 -2.61 -0.30 14.69
CA ALA A 186 -3.77 -0.19 13.80
C ALA A 186 -4.37 1.23 13.83
N ARG A 187 -4.52 1.84 15.01
CA ARG A 187 -4.98 3.23 15.14
C ARG A 187 -4.03 4.22 14.45
N ARG A 188 -2.71 3.97 14.45
CA ARG A 188 -1.75 4.77 13.69
C ARG A 188 -1.94 4.60 12.19
N GLY A 189 -2.18 3.37 11.73
CA GLY A 189 -2.52 3.06 10.33
C GLY A 189 -3.76 3.82 9.85
N VAL A 190 -4.86 3.78 10.61
CA VAL A 190 -6.10 4.54 10.30
C VAL A 190 -5.81 6.04 10.13
N LYS A 191 -5.04 6.62 11.06
CA LYS A 191 -4.64 8.03 11.00
C LYS A 191 -3.77 8.34 9.77
N MET A 192 -2.92 7.42 9.34
CA MET A 192 -2.09 7.57 8.15
C MET A 192 -2.94 7.62 6.88
N PHE A 193 -3.88 6.69 6.69
CA PHE A 193 -4.81 6.70 5.55
C PHE A 193 -5.73 7.92 5.55
N SER A 194 -6.16 8.38 6.73
CA SER A 194 -6.93 9.62 6.86
C SER A 194 -6.16 10.84 6.34
N LYS A 195 -4.84 10.90 6.55
CA LYS A 195 -3.99 12.00 6.06
C LYS A 195 -3.81 12.00 4.55
N VAL A 196 -3.96 10.85 3.90
CA VAL A 196 -3.93 10.73 2.43
C VAL A 196 -5.34 10.64 1.83
N CYS A 197 -6.37 10.98 2.61
CA CYS A 197 -7.78 11.02 2.21
C CYS A 197 -8.31 9.68 1.66
N VAL A 198 -7.82 8.57 2.20
CA VAL A 198 -8.27 7.22 1.83
C VAL A 198 -9.31 6.73 2.86
N PRO A 199 -10.53 6.35 2.44
CA PRO A 199 -11.53 5.75 3.33
C PRO A 199 -11.00 4.47 3.99
N VAL A 200 -11.31 4.28 5.28
CA VAL A 200 -10.94 3.09 6.06
C VAL A 200 -12.18 2.43 6.62
#